data_AF-M7X0Z4-F1
#
_entry.id   AF-M7X0Z4-F1
#
_cell.length_a   1.000
_cell.length_b   1.000
_cell.length_c   1.000
_cell.angle_alpha   90.00
_cell.angle_beta   90.00
_cell.angle_gamma   90.00
#
_symmetry.space_group_name_H-M   'P 1'
#
loop_
_entity.id
_entity.type
_entity.pdbx_description
1 polymer ?
#
loop_
_entity_poly.entity_id
_entity_poly.type
_entity_poly.pdbx_seq_one_letter_code
_entity_poly.pdbx_strand_id
1 'polypeptide(L)'
;MVYFSGIDELSTRGFLSKVCGLNNLLIIVTTPSDECFGVFNGSTLPAQITGLTYIESEFFFFFIFTNNGEKFKFKRKATSQTKRSLTLYPSTEQEFIFCAFCSFWITNKGRIGIHPLMRDQFDLSSVVNPLGGIKKTIKELIVVHCY
;
A
#
# COMPACT_ATOMS: atom_id res chain seq x y z
N MET A 1 -11.43 11.18 2.23
CA MET A 1 -11.38 9.74 1.90
C MET A 1 -11.89 9.59 0.48
N VAL A 2 -11.18 8.87 -0.38
CA VAL A 2 -11.51 8.74 -1.82
C VAL A 2 -11.89 7.32 -2.24
N TYR A 3 -11.41 6.30 -1.51
CA TYR A 3 -11.77 4.90 -1.71
C TYR A 3 -11.98 4.22 -0.36
N PHE A 4 -13.00 3.37 -0.27
CA PHE A 4 -13.26 2.54 0.90
C PHE A 4 -13.88 1.20 0.49
N SER A 5 -13.19 0.08 0.74
CA SER A 5 -13.64 -1.26 0.31
C SER A 5 -14.92 -1.76 0.97
N GLY A 6 -15.43 -1.09 2.01
CA GLY A 6 -16.76 -1.38 2.58
C GLY A 6 -17.91 -0.84 1.74
N ILE A 7 -17.63 0.04 0.77
CA ILE A 7 -18.60 0.66 -0.14
C ILE A 7 -18.21 0.42 -1.60
N ASP A 8 -16.93 0.63 -1.93
CA ASP A 8 -16.39 0.48 -3.27
C ASP A 8 -16.00 -0.98 -3.56
N GLU A 9 -16.00 -1.35 -4.84
CA GLU A 9 -15.60 -2.69 -5.28
C GLU A 9 -14.13 -2.96 -4.90
N LEU A 10 -13.88 -4.11 -4.23
CA LEU A 10 -12.54 -4.61 -3.93
C LEU A 10 -11.93 -5.28 -5.19
N SER A 11 -11.68 -4.47 -6.22
CA SER A 11 -11.07 -4.87 -7.48
C SER A 11 -10.08 -3.81 -7.95
N THR A 12 -9.18 -4.18 -8.86
CA THR A 12 -8.27 -3.23 -9.52
C THR A 12 -9.04 -2.10 -10.18
N ARG A 13 -10.12 -2.42 -10.90
CA ARG A 13 -11.00 -1.43 -11.52
C ARG A 13 -11.61 -0.46 -10.51
N GLY A 14 -12.20 -0.99 -9.43
CA GLY A 14 -12.82 -0.16 -8.38
C GLY A 14 -11.80 0.75 -7.72
N PHE A 15 -10.64 0.23 -7.38
CA PHE A 15 -9.52 1.01 -6.82
C PHE A 15 -9.08 2.12 -7.78
N LEU A 16 -8.72 1.78 -9.01
CA LEU A 16 -8.21 2.75 -10.00
C LEU A 16 -9.21 3.86 -10.32
N SER A 17 -10.50 3.55 -10.41
CA SER A 17 -11.55 4.55 -10.68
C SER A 17 -11.62 5.68 -9.66
N LYS A 18 -11.05 5.47 -8.46
CA LYS A 18 -11.05 6.44 -7.36
C LYS A 18 -9.71 7.14 -7.17
N VAL A 19 -8.60 6.48 -7.53
CA VAL A 19 -7.26 6.98 -7.20
C VAL A 19 -6.46 7.51 -8.39
N CYS A 20 -6.81 7.12 -9.63
CA CYS A 20 -6.12 7.61 -10.82
C CYS A 20 -6.24 9.14 -10.95
N GLY A 21 -5.14 9.79 -11.36
CA GLY A 21 -5.06 11.25 -11.45
C GLY A 21 -4.86 11.98 -10.11
N LEU A 22 -4.95 11.29 -8.98
CA LEU A 22 -4.71 11.87 -7.67
C LEU A 22 -3.23 11.74 -7.27
N ASN A 23 -2.78 12.63 -6.38
CA ASN A 23 -1.47 12.62 -5.74
C ASN A 23 -1.63 12.48 -4.22
N ASN A 24 -0.53 12.50 -3.46
CA ASN A 24 -0.55 12.53 -1.99
C ASN A 24 -1.55 11.54 -1.37
N LEU A 25 -1.43 10.27 -1.75
CA LEU A 25 -2.35 9.23 -1.34
C LEU A 25 -1.81 8.48 -0.13
N LEU A 26 -2.60 8.45 0.94
CA LEU A 26 -2.41 7.57 2.08
C LEU A 26 -3.29 6.33 1.89
N ILE A 27 -2.66 5.19 1.62
CA ILE A 27 -3.31 3.89 1.47
C ILE A 27 -3.20 3.15 2.79
N ILE A 28 -4.34 2.78 3.37
CA ILE A 28 -4.46 2.21 4.71
C ILE A 28 -5.15 0.85 4.59
N VAL A 29 -4.59 -0.15 5.28
CA VAL A 29 -5.12 -1.49 5.40
C VAL A 29 -5.39 -1.75 6.87
N THR A 30 -6.60 -2.20 7.19
CA THR A 30 -6.95 -2.69 8.52
C THR A 30 -7.14 -4.20 8.47
N THR A 31 -6.78 -4.92 9.53
CA THR A 31 -7.03 -6.36 9.67
C THR A 31 -8.21 -6.63 10.61
N PRO A 32 -8.77 -7.85 10.62
CA PRO A 32 -9.79 -8.23 11.61
C PRO A 32 -9.31 -8.21 13.06
N SER A 33 -7.99 -8.12 13.30
CA SER A 33 -7.40 -7.97 14.64
C SER A 33 -7.13 -6.50 14.98
N ASP A 34 -7.71 -5.57 14.22
CA ASP A 34 -7.57 -4.11 14.33
C ASP A 34 -6.13 -3.58 14.17
N GLU A 35 -5.24 -4.40 13.60
CA GLU A 35 -3.92 -3.94 13.18
C GLU A 35 -4.09 -3.02 11.97
N CYS A 36 -3.35 -1.92 11.91
CA CYS A 36 -3.48 -0.93 10.85
C CYS A 36 -2.10 -0.63 10.26
N PHE A 37 -1.96 -0.67 8.95
CA PHE A 37 -0.70 -0.39 8.27
C PHE A 37 -0.95 0.10 6.86
N GLY A 38 0.10 0.55 6.18
CA GLY A 38 -0.07 1.01 4.82
C GLY A 38 1.11 1.78 4.29
N VAL A 39 0.86 2.55 3.23
CA VAL A 39 1.86 3.39 2.59
C VAL A 39 1.32 4.77 2.28
N PHE A 40 2.22 5.74 2.24
CA PHE A 40 1.96 7.02 1.60
C PHE A 40 2.72 7.09 0.27
N ASN A 41 2.06 7.60 -0.78
CA ASN A 41 2.67 7.90 -2.07
C ASN A 41 2.36 9.36 -2.44
N GLY A 42 3.40 10.20 -2.48
CA GLY A 42 3.27 11.61 -2.81
C GLY A 42 3.10 11.90 -4.30
N SER A 43 3.50 10.98 -5.18
CA SER A 43 3.43 11.21 -6.63
C SER A 43 2.02 11.12 -7.18
N THR A 44 1.75 11.89 -8.22
CA THR A 44 0.52 11.79 -9.01
C THR A 44 0.46 10.44 -9.71
N LEU A 45 -0.65 9.72 -9.55
CA LEU A 45 -0.93 8.52 -10.31
C LEU A 45 -1.37 8.88 -11.73
N PRO A 46 -0.99 8.11 -12.77
CA PRO A 46 -1.48 8.31 -14.11
C PRO A 46 -3.01 8.34 -14.16
N ALA A 47 -3.55 9.18 -15.05
CA ALA A 47 -4.99 9.29 -15.25
C ALA A 47 -5.62 7.97 -15.76
N GLN A 48 -4.84 7.14 -16.44
CA GLN A 48 -5.25 5.84 -16.96
C GLN A 48 -4.12 4.82 -16.82
N ILE A 49 -4.49 3.58 -16.52
CA ILE A 49 -3.58 2.42 -16.42
C ILE A 49 -4.02 1.39 -17.46
N THR A 50 -3.28 1.29 -18.55
CA THR A 50 -3.54 0.38 -19.68
C THR A 50 -2.74 -0.92 -19.60
N GLY A 51 -1.73 -0.96 -18.73
CA GLY A 51 -0.87 -2.12 -18.49
C GLY A 51 -0.19 -2.04 -17.14
N LEU A 52 0.68 -3.02 -16.86
CA LEU A 52 1.47 -3.05 -15.61
C LEU A 52 2.32 -1.77 -15.52
N THR A 53 2.05 -0.95 -14.52
CA THR A 53 2.64 0.38 -14.38
C THR A 53 3.37 0.52 -13.06
N TYR A 54 4.64 0.89 -13.13
CA TYR A 54 5.46 1.19 -11.96
C TYR A 54 5.41 2.68 -11.67
N ILE A 55 4.97 3.03 -10.47
CA ILE A 55 4.94 4.40 -9.97
C ILE A 55 6.22 4.69 -9.23
N GLU A 56 6.77 5.86 -9.45
CA GLU A 56 7.92 6.37 -8.72
C GLU A 56 7.53 7.56 -7.87
N SER A 57 8.08 7.65 -6.66
CA SER A 57 7.86 8.76 -5.75
C SER A 57 9.06 9.03 -4.85
N GLU A 58 9.43 10.30 -4.76
CA GLU A 58 10.39 10.82 -3.77
C GLU A 58 9.82 10.73 -2.36
N PHE A 59 8.52 10.97 -2.22
CA PHE A 59 7.81 11.00 -0.95
C PHE A 59 7.01 9.70 -0.79
N PHE A 60 7.72 8.64 -0.42
CA PHE A 60 7.13 7.33 -0.14
C PHE A 60 7.61 6.79 1.20
N PHE A 61 6.66 6.31 2.00
CA PHE A 61 6.98 5.63 3.25
C PHE A 61 5.94 4.57 3.58
N PHE A 62 6.39 3.54 4.27
CA PHE A 62 5.55 2.52 4.87
C PHE A 62 5.27 2.89 6.32
N PHE A 63 4.08 2.60 6.84
CA PHE A 63 3.73 2.87 8.24
C PHE A 63 2.93 1.72 8.84
N ILE A 64 3.02 1.60 10.17
CA ILE A 64 2.23 0.68 10.97
C ILE A 64 1.75 1.40 12.23
N PHE A 65 0.49 1.14 12.58
CA PHE A 65 -0.14 1.40 13.86
C PHE A 65 -0.44 0.05 14.52
N THR A 66 0.25 -0.23 15.61
CA THR A 66 0.08 -1.46 16.37
C THR A 66 -1.02 -1.30 17.43
N ASN A 67 -1.58 -2.43 17.89
CA ASN A 67 -2.69 -2.44 18.84
C ASN A 67 -2.34 -1.83 20.22
N ASN A 68 -1.05 -1.77 20.58
CA ASN A 68 -0.56 -1.09 21.79
C ASN A 68 -0.43 0.44 21.61
N GLY A 69 -0.83 0.99 20.46
CA GLY A 69 -0.80 2.42 20.17
C GLY A 69 0.55 2.93 19.64
N GLU A 70 1.55 2.06 19.45
CA GLU A 70 2.82 2.46 18.83
C GLU A 70 2.62 2.78 17.35
N LYS A 71 3.41 3.75 16.89
CA LYS A 71 3.33 4.32 15.54
C LYS A 71 4.70 4.26 14.92
N PHE A 72 4.84 3.47 13.88
CA PHE A 72 6.10 3.34 13.17
C PHE A 72 5.96 3.87 11.76
N LYS A 73 6.95 4.67 11.35
CA LYS A 73 7.10 5.17 10.00
C LYS A 73 8.46 4.75 9.48
N PHE A 74 8.46 4.00 8.39
CA PHE A 74 9.64 3.43 7.78
C PHE A 74 9.87 4.09 6.43
N LYS A 75 10.99 4.80 6.33
CA LYS A 75 11.47 5.37 5.08
C LYS A 75 12.29 4.31 4.33
N ARG A 76 12.47 4.50 3.02
CA ARG A 76 13.47 3.74 2.27
C ARG A 76 14.85 3.98 2.88
N LYS A 77 15.71 2.97 2.86
CA LYS A 77 17.12 3.15 3.25
C LYS A 77 17.81 4.13 2.33
N ALA A 78 18.80 4.86 2.85
CA ALA A 78 19.63 5.75 2.03
C ALA A 78 20.37 5.01 0.89
N THR A 79 20.63 3.71 1.05
CA THR A 79 21.26 2.85 0.03
C THR A 79 20.29 2.38 -1.06
N SER A 80 18.98 2.57 -0.88
CA SER A 80 17.99 2.24 -1.91
C SER A 80 18.09 3.24 -3.07
N GLN A 81 18.58 2.77 -4.22
CA GLN A 81 18.70 3.60 -5.43
C GLN A 81 17.38 3.77 -6.19
N THR A 82 16.33 3.05 -5.81
CA THR A 82 15.05 3.07 -6.51
C THR A 82 14.05 4.05 -5.89
N LYS A 83 13.26 4.68 -6.78
CA LYS A 83 12.13 5.54 -6.40
C LYS A 83 10.78 4.83 -6.49
N ARG A 84 10.75 3.53 -6.81
CA ARG A 84 9.50 2.76 -6.94
C ARG A 84 8.66 2.82 -5.68
N SER A 85 7.38 3.16 -5.82
CA SER A 85 6.42 3.30 -4.72
C SER A 85 5.28 2.29 -4.85
N LEU A 86 4.61 2.26 -5.99
CA LEU A 86 3.47 1.36 -6.25
C LEU A 86 3.67 0.64 -7.58
N THR A 87 3.15 -0.57 -7.66
CA THR A 87 2.87 -1.26 -8.91
C THR A 87 1.37 -1.33 -9.07
N LEU A 88 0.86 -0.75 -10.16
CA LEU A 88 -0.56 -0.76 -10.53
C LEU A 88 -0.77 -1.68 -11.73
N TYR A 89 -1.91 -2.35 -11.74
CA TYR A 89 -2.29 -3.33 -12.77
C TYR A 89 -3.36 -2.75 -13.70
N PRO A 90 -3.49 -3.21 -14.95
CA PRO A 90 -4.59 -2.76 -15.81
C PRO A 90 -5.95 -3.11 -15.19
N SER A 91 -7.00 -2.37 -15.55
CA SER A 91 -8.35 -2.58 -15.00
C SER A 91 -8.95 -3.98 -15.27
N THR A 92 -8.35 -4.74 -16.20
CA THR A 92 -8.69 -6.13 -16.51
C THR A 92 -8.05 -7.16 -15.58
N GLU A 93 -7.17 -6.74 -14.67
CA GLU A 93 -6.56 -7.60 -13.65
C GLU A 93 -7.62 -8.20 -12.72
N GLN A 94 -7.49 -9.50 -12.44
CA GLN A 94 -8.50 -10.30 -11.74
C GLN A 94 -8.02 -10.88 -10.42
N GLU A 95 -6.75 -10.69 -10.04
CA GLU A 95 -6.20 -11.19 -8.79
C GLU A 95 -5.66 -10.05 -7.92
N PHE A 96 -4.85 -9.16 -8.47
CA PHE A 96 -4.14 -8.14 -7.68
C PHE A 96 -4.76 -6.75 -7.79
N ILE A 97 -4.95 -6.06 -6.66
CA ILE A 97 -5.42 -4.67 -6.64
C ILE A 97 -4.25 -3.72 -6.89
N PHE A 98 -3.21 -3.83 -6.06
CA PHE A 98 -1.95 -3.11 -6.19
C PHE A 98 -0.85 -3.84 -5.40
N CYS A 99 0.40 -3.49 -5.69
CA CYS A 99 1.54 -3.86 -4.88
C CYS A 99 2.26 -2.60 -4.40
N ALA A 100 2.45 -2.47 -3.10
CA ALA A 100 3.28 -1.43 -2.51
C ALA A 100 4.74 -1.89 -2.48
N PHE A 101 5.62 -1.04 -3.00
CA PHE A 101 7.02 -1.39 -3.26
C PHE A 101 7.69 -2.01 -2.03
N CYS A 102 8.19 -3.24 -2.23
CA CYS A 102 8.88 -4.07 -1.24
C CYS A 102 8.24 -4.11 0.15
N SER A 103 6.92 -3.92 0.26
CA SER A 103 6.22 -3.95 1.54
C SER A 103 5.12 -5.01 1.54
N PHE A 104 4.04 -4.78 0.79
CA PHE A 104 2.92 -5.71 0.71
C PHE A 104 2.15 -5.58 -0.60
N TRP A 105 1.29 -6.55 -0.90
CA TRP A 105 0.29 -6.46 -1.97
C TRP A 105 -1.06 -6.95 -1.46
N ILE A 106 -2.13 -6.46 -2.09
CA ILE A 106 -3.51 -6.83 -1.78
C ILE A 106 -4.14 -7.52 -2.99
N THR A 107 -4.82 -8.64 -2.75
CA THR A 107 -5.62 -9.33 -3.77
C THR A 107 -7.09 -8.94 -3.69
N ASN A 108 -7.84 -9.14 -4.78
CA ASN A 108 -9.29 -8.93 -4.81
C ASN A 108 -10.08 -9.88 -3.88
N LYS A 109 -9.44 -10.96 -3.41
CA LYS A 109 -9.96 -11.85 -2.35
C LYS A 109 -9.65 -11.33 -0.94
N GLY A 110 -9.17 -10.09 -0.82
CA GLY A 110 -8.81 -9.47 0.45
C GLY A 110 -7.60 -10.10 1.14
N ARG A 111 -6.74 -10.82 0.40
CA ARG A 111 -5.52 -11.41 0.98
C ARG A 111 -4.39 -10.41 0.96
N ILE A 112 -3.56 -10.47 1.99
CA ILE A 112 -2.37 -9.64 2.17
C ILE A 112 -1.14 -10.52 1.92
N GLY A 113 -0.33 -10.18 0.93
CA GLY A 113 1.00 -10.76 0.78
C GLY A 113 2.06 -9.81 1.29
N ILE A 114 3.04 -10.33 2.03
CA ILE A 114 4.15 -9.55 2.59
C ILE A 114 5.39 -9.79 1.75
N HIS A 115 6.05 -8.72 1.34
CA HIS A 115 7.23 -8.81 0.52
C HIS A 115 8.45 -9.23 1.36
N PRO A 116 9.17 -10.32 1.01
CA PRO A 116 10.25 -10.84 1.85
C PRO A 116 11.44 -9.88 1.96
N LEU A 117 11.67 -9.05 0.94
CA LEU A 117 12.78 -8.09 0.89
C LEU A 117 12.49 -6.74 1.57
N MET A 118 11.43 -6.64 2.39
CA MET A 118 11.09 -5.38 3.08
C MET A 118 12.26 -4.86 3.94
N ARG A 119 12.93 -5.76 4.68
CA ARG A 119 14.10 -5.42 5.51
C ARG A 119 15.29 -4.92 4.70
N ASP A 120 15.36 -5.23 3.41
CA ASP A 120 16.47 -4.80 2.57
C ASP A 120 16.26 -3.37 2.07
N GLN A 121 14.99 -2.98 1.86
CA GLN A 121 14.63 -1.71 1.25
C GLN A 121 14.22 -0.62 2.24
N PHE A 122 13.70 -0.98 3.41
CA PHE A 122 13.26 -0.03 4.44
C PHE A 122 14.18 -0.05 5.65
N ASP A 123 14.32 1.13 6.27
CA ASP A 123 15.03 1.24 7.55
C ASP A 123 14.15 0.70 8.68
N LEU A 124 14.32 -0.59 8.98
CA LEU A 124 13.62 -1.33 10.04
C LEU A 124 14.50 -1.53 11.30
N SER A 125 15.52 -0.69 11.49
CA SER A 125 16.55 -0.84 12.52
C SER A 125 16.04 -0.98 13.96
N SER A 126 14.78 -0.62 14.22
CA SER A 126 14.13 -0.67 15.53
C SER A 126 13.06 -1.75 15.71
N VAL A 127 12.74 -2.59 14.69
CA VAL A 127 11.58 -3.52 14.78
C VAL A 127 11.86 -4.92 14.20
N VAL A 128 11.57 -5.96 14.97
CA VAL A 128 11.59 -7.36 14.50
C VAL A 128 10.35 -7.62 13.63
N ASN A 129 10.54 -7.65 12.30
CA ASN A 129 9.53 -7.98 11.27
C ASN A 129 8.14 -7.40 11.57
N PRO A 130 7.88 -6.15 11.18
CA PRO A 130 6.78 -5.40 11.73
C PRO A 130 5.40 -5.89 11.22
N LEU A 131 5.39 -6.80 10.24
CA LEU A 131 4.19 -7.50 9.74
C LEU A 131 4.25 -9.03 9.99
N GLY A 132 5.16 -9.52 10.84
CA GLY A 132 5.36 -10.96 11.04
C GLY A 132 4.19 -11.69 11.71
N GLY A 133 3.40 -10.97 12.52
CA GLY A 133 2.25 -11.51 13.26
C GLY A 133 0.88 -11.20 12.65
N ILE A 134 0.81 -10.38 11.59
CA ILE A 134 -0.49 -9.90 11.11
C ILE A 134 -1.29 -11.02 10.46
N LYS A 135 -2.61 -10.98 10.62
CA LYS A 135 -3.50 -11.82 9.81
C LYS A 135 -3.34 -11.42 8.35
N LYS A 136 -3.14 -12.41 7.47
CA LYS A 136 -2.93 -12.19 6.02
C LYS A 136 -4.22 -11.91 5.24
N THR A 137 -5.18 -11.25 5.88
CA THR A 137 -6.50 -10.92 5.32
C THR A 137 -6.89 -9.52 5.79
N ILE A 138 -7.39 -8.70 4.88
CA ILE A 138 -7.90 -7.37 5.22
C ILE A 138 -9.29 -7.46 5.85
N LYS A 139 -9.58 -6.51 6.74
CA LYS A 139 -10.93 -6.11 7.11
C LYS A 139 -11.39 -5.02 6.13
N GLU A 140 -10.59 -3.96 5.99
CA GLU A 140 -10.86 -2.86 5.07
C GLU A 140 -9.58 -2.36 4.37
N LEU A 141 -9.77 -1.85 3.16
CA LEU A 141 -8.81 -1.05 2.41
C LEU A 141 -9.39 0.36 2.24
N ILE A 142 -8.65 1.36 2.71
CA ILE A 142 -9.05 2.76 2.74
C ILE A 142 -7.99 3.58 2.00
N VAL A 143 -8.41 4.54 1.19
CA VAL A 143 -7.50 5.53 0.60
C VAL A 143 -7.96 6.93 0.95
N VAL A 144 -7.02 7.74 1.43
CA VAL A 144 -7.23 9.15 1.75
C VAL A 144 -6.34 9.99 0.85
N HIS A 145 -6.93 10.98 0.18
CA HIS A 145 -6.19 12.03 -0.52
C HIS A 145 -5.83 13.12 0.51
N CYS A 146 -4.54 13.41 0.65
CA CYS A 146 -4.01 14.41 1.57
C CYS A 146 -3.72 15.72 0.82
N TYR A 147 -4.23 16.84 1.35
CA TYR A 147 -3.97 18.19 0.83
C TYR A 147 -2.72 18.79 1.45
#